data_AF-A0A0Q4B949-F1
#
_entry.id   AF-A0A0Q4B949-F1
#
_cell.length_a   1.000
_cell.length_b   1.000
_cell.length_c   1.000
_cell.angle_alpha   90.00
_cell.angle_beta   90.00
_cell.angle_gamma   90.00
#
_symmetry.space_group_name_H-M   'P 1'
#
loop_
_entity.id
_entity.type
_entity.pdbx_description
1 polymer ?
#
loop_
_entity_poly.entity_id
_entity_poly.type
_entity_poly.pdbx_seq_one_letter_code
_entity_poly.pdbx_strand_id
1 'polypeptide(L)'
;MLNASKRYGNRGGDAYSWAMTSGDNTLASIWAGYYRDLANLNLFLERIEEFTPPATRASFADTVAVVKGHAHFLRAYCYWELALRWSRLYNPDMPCVPLYTRFDPQAKQPRATQGEVFSFIIQELSLAERMLAGVPSRPSSDAITPDAVAALKARVLLEMGRHQEAYDAAKGLIGNAAYHLLSDANSLRAMWHEDRESPEVLMMPWAKLPDEPGCVIDIYIGYVDKGAGY
;
A
#
# COMPACT_ATOMS: atom_id res chain seq x y z
N MET A 1 5.54 25.32 0.39
CA MET A 1 5.86 25.20 -1.05
C MET A 1 5.44 23.81 -1.48
N LEU A 2 4.46 23.66 -2.39
CA LEU A 2 4.18 22.49 -3.25
C LEU A 2 2.69 22.50 -3.68
N ASN A 3 2.38 23.20 -4.77
CA ASN A 3 1.09 23.14 -5.50
C ASN A 3 1.12 23.89 -6.84
N ALA A 4 2.18 24.67 -7.13
CA ALA A 4 2.41 25.16 -8.48
C ALA A 4 2.92 24.01 -9.37
N SER A 5 2.01 23.30 -10.03
CA SER A 5 2.38 22.50 -11.19
C SER A 5 2.88 23.44 -12.29
N LYS A 6 3.90 23.01 -13.06
CA LYS A 6 4.55 23.82 -14.12
C LYS A 6 3.57 24.32 -15.21
N ARG A 7 2.33 23.84 -15.21
CA ARG A 7 1.27 24.14 -16.18
C ARG A 7 0.20 25.12 -15.70
N TYR A 8 0.38 25.80 -14.55
CA TYR A 8 -0.61 26.77 -14.02
C TYR A 8 -2.03 26.21 -13.85
N GLY A 9 -2.18 24.88 -13.76
CA GLY A 9 -3.47 24.25 -13.49
C GLY A 9 -3.79 24.30 -12.00
N ASN A 10 -4.95 24.85 -11.63
CA ASN A 10 -5.46 24.78 -10.26
C ASN A 10 -5.94 23.35 -9.95
N ARG A 11 -5.00 22.42 -9.69
CA ARG A 11 -5.28 21.05 -9.26
C ARG A 11 -5.00 20.93 -7.76
N GLY A 12 -5.93 20.35 -7.01
CA GLY A 12 -5.78 20.10 -5.57
C GLY A 12 -5.90 21.32 -4.65
N GLY A 13 -6.39 22.47 -5.15
CA GLY A 13 -6.57 23.69 -4.35
C GLY A 13 -7.49 23.49 -3.14
N ASP A 14 -8.59 22.74 -3.32
CA ASP A 14 -9.54 22.46 -2.25
C ASP A 14 -8.95 21.52 -1.19
N ALA A 15 -8.16 20.53 -1.62
CA ALA A 15 -7.44 19.66 -0.70
C ALA A 15 -6.40 20.42 0.13
N TYR A 16 -5.64 21.33 -0.50
CA TYR A 16 -4.65 22.18 0.17
C TYR A 16 -5.30 23.15 1.17
N SER A 17 -6.40 23.79 0.77
CA SER A 17 -7.10 24.78 1.58
C SER A 17 -8.09 24.16 2.58
N TRP A 18 -8.21 22.84 2.61
CA TRP A 18 -9.21 22.11 3.40
C TRP A 18 -10.67 22.51 3.09
N ALA A 19 -10.92 22.99 1.87
CA ALA A 19 -12.23 23.41 1.37
C ALA A 19 -12.98 22.30 0.61
N MET A 20 -12.57 21.04 0.79
CA MET A 20 -13.19 19.87 0.17
C MET A 20 -14.67 19.74 0.56
N THR A 21 -15.52 19.38 -0.39
CA THR A 21 -16.96 19.13 -0.18
C THR A 21 -17.33 17.70 -0.55
N SER A 22 -18.55 17.28 -0.25
CA SER A 22 -19.07 15.97 -0.69
C SER A 22 -19.16 15.82 -2.21
N GLY A 23 -19.07 16.92 -2.97
CA GLY A 23 -19.05 16.92 -4.43
C GLY A 23 -17.64 16.90 -5.04
N ASP A 24 -16.58 16.73 -4.23
CA ASP A 24 -15.21 16.68 -4.75
C ASP A 24 -14.96 15.42 -5.58
N ASN A 25 -14.81 15.60 -6.89
CA ASN A 25 -14.59 14.52 -7.85
C ASN A 25 -13.24 13.82 -7.67
N THR A 26 -12.22 14.51 -7.14
CA THR A 26 -10.90 13.92 -6.89
C THR A 26 -11.01 12.92 -5.75
N LEU A 27 -11.60 13.32 -4.63
CA LEU A 27 -11.83 12.42 -3.49
C LEU A 27 -12.75 11.26 -3.87
N ALA A 28 -13.81 11.52 -4.63
CA ALA A 28 -14.71 10.49 -5.12
C ALA A 28 -13.99 9.46 -6.00
N SER A 29 -13.07 9.90 -6.87
CA SER A 29 -12.28 9.02 -7.74
C SER A 29 -11.30 8.16 -6.97
N ILE A 30 -10.63 8.71 -5.94
CA ILE A 30 -9.72 7.95 -5.09
C ILE A 30 -10.49 6.88 -4.28
N TRP A 31 -11.63 7.27 -3.68
CA TRP A 31 -12.52 6.33 -2.99
C TRP A 31 -12.95 5.20 -3.91
N ALA A 32 -13.47 5.54 -5.10
CA ALA A 32 -13.89 4.55 -6.09
C ALA A 32 -12.74 3.64 -6.56
N GLY A 33 -11.52 4.17 -6.67
CA GLY A 33 -10.32 3.42 -6.99
C GLY A 33 -10.07 2.29 -5.98
N TYR A 34 -9.99 2.64 -4.69
CA TYR A 34 -9.78 1.63 -3.63
C TYR A 34 -10.89 0.57 -3.60
N TYR A 35 -12.17 0.95 -3.72
CA TYR A 35 -13.25 -0.05 -3.70
C TYR A 35 -13.30 -0.93 -4.95
N ARG A 36 -12.88 -0.41 -6.10
CA ARG A 36 -12.71 -1.23 -7.31
C ARG A 36 -11.60 -2.26 -7.11
N ASP A 37 -10.47 -1.86 -6.54
CA ASP A 37 -9.36 -2.76 -6.27
C ASP A 37 -9.75 -3.81 -5.22
N LEU A 38 -10.45 -3.41 -4.16
CA LEU A 38 -11.03 -4.32 -3.16
C LEU A 38 -12.00 -5.34 -3.78
N ALA A 39 -12.88 -4.93 -4.71
CA ALA A 39 -13.78 -5.84 -5.40
C ALA A 39 -12.99 -6.88 -6.22
N ASN A 40 -11.96 -6.45 -6.96
CA ASN A 40 -11.10 -7.34 -7.73
C ASN A 40 -10.32 -8.31 -6.83
N LEU A 41 -9.77 -7.83 -5.72
CA LEU A 41 -9.05 -8.64 -4.74
C LEU A 41 -9.97 -9.67 -4.06
N ASN A 42 -11.18 -9.28 -3.69
CA ASN A 42 -12.17 -10.20 -3.14
C ASN A 42 -12.54 -11.28 -4.15
N LEU A 43 -12.79 -10.91 -5.41
CA LEU A 43 -13.08 -11.88 -6.47
C LEU A 43 -11.91 -12.83 -6.68
N PHE A 44 -10.68 -12.31 -6.74
CA PHE A 44 -9.48 -13.13 -6.89
C PHE A 44 -9.34 -14.14 -5.75
N LEU A 45 -9.44 -13.68 -4.49
CA LEU A 45 -9.32 -14.53 -3.31
C LEU A 45 -10.42 -15.59 -3.21
N GLU A 46 -11.62 -15.32 -3.73
CA GLU A 46 -12.68 -16.33 -3.81
C GLU A 46 -12.39 -17.37 -4.89
N ARG A 47 -11.94 -16.95 -6.08
CA ARG A 47 -11.74 -17.85 -7.23
C ARG A 47 -10.46 -18.66 -7.16
N ILE A 48 -9.42 -18.13 -6.52
CA ILE A 48 -8.13 -18.84 -6.43
C ILE A 48 -8.22 -20.12 -5.59
N GLU A 49 -9.21 -20.24 -4.71
CA GLU A 49 -9.46 -21.48 -3.95
C GLU A 49 -9.96 -22.63 -4.84
N GLU A 50 -10.54 -22.32 -6.01
CA GLU A 50 -11.00 -23.31 -6.98
C GLU A 50 -9.85 -23.78 -7.91
N PHE A 51 -8.71 -23.09 -7.88
CA PHE A 51 -7.57 -23.39 -8.75
C PHE A 51 -6.68 -24.49 -8.16
N THR A 52 -6.57 -25.61 -8.88
CA THR A 52 -5.62 -26.68 -8.57
C THR A 52 -4.49 -26.68 -9.60
N PRO A 53 -3.22 -26.46 -9.19
CA PRO A 53 -2.07 -26.59 -10.08
C PRO A 53 -2.03 -27.97 -10.77
N PRO A 54 -1.81 -28.03 -12.09
CA PRO A 54 -1.59 -29.31 -12.77
C PRO A 54 -0.40 -30.06 -12.16
N ALA A 55 -0.48 -31.39 -12.05
CA ALA A 55 0.59 -32.21 -11.49
C ALA A 55 1.96 -32.00 -12.19
N THR A 56 1.94 -31.66 -13.48
CA THR A 56 3.14 -31.34 -14.28
C THR A 56 3.77 -29.98 -13.94
N ARG A 57 3.13 -29.19 -13.08
CA ARG A 57 3.52 -27.82 -12.68
C ARG A 57 3.39 -27.66 -11.16
N ALA A 58 3.82 -28.65 -10.38
CA ALA A 58 3.71 -28.63 -8.92
C ALA A 58 4.31 -27.37 -8.26
N SER A 59 5.35 -26.77 -8.85
CA SER A 59 5.94 -25.50 -8.40
C SER A 59 4.98 -24.30 -8.44
N PHE A 60 3.87 -24.38 -9.19
CA PHE A 60 2.85 -23.35 -9.20
C PHE A 60 2.10 -23.27 -7.87
N ALA A 61 2.12 -24.31 -7.03
CA ALA A 61 1.51 -24.25 -5.70
C ALA A 61 2.15 -23.15 -4.84
N ASP A 62 3.48 -23.05 -4.87
CA ASP A 62 4.20 -21.98 -4.16
C ASP A 62 3.88 -20.61 -4.78
N THR A 63 3.78 -20.52 -6.11
CA THR A 63 3.36 -19.29 -6.78
C THR A 63 1.95 -18.87 -6.36
N VAL A 64 0.99 -19.81 -6.29
CA VAL A 64 -0.38 -19.53 -5.84
C VAL A 64 -0.38 -19.01 -4.40
N ALA A 65 0.38 -19.64 -3.50
CA ALA A 65 0.51 -19.17 -2.13
C ALA A 65 1.05 -17.74 -2.08
N VAL A 66 2.12 -17.44 -2.82
CA VAL A 66 2.71 -16.09 -2.89
C VAL A 66 1.72 -15.06 -3.43
N VAL A 67 1.00 -15.36 -4.51
CA VAL A 67 0.03 -14.43 -5.10
C VAL A 67 -1.17 -14.21 -4.15
N LYS A 68 -1.62 -15.24 -3.43
CA LYS A 68 -2.62 -15.06 -2.36
C LYS A 68 -2.08 -14.14 -1.26
N GLY A 69 -0.82 -14.30 -0.87
CA GLY A 69 -0.15 -13.42 0.09
C GLY A 69 -0.12 -11.97 -0.37
N HIS A 70 0.19 -11.72 -1.66
CA HIS A 70 0.13 -10.40 -2.27
C HIS A 70 -1.29 -9.82 -2.23
N ALA A 71 -2.30 -10.62 -2.57
CA ALA A 71 -3.69 -10.17 -2.56
C ALA A 71 -4.17 -9.79 -1.14
N HIS A 72 -3.82 -10.57 -0.11
CA HIS A 72 -4.13 -10.22 1.28
C HIS A 72 -3.42 -8.93 1.72
N PHE A 73 -2.14 -8.76 1.38
CA PHE A 73 -1.42 -7.52 1.68
C PHE A 73 -2.07 -6.31 1.00
N LEU A 74 -2.41 -6.41 -0.28
CA LEU A 74 -3.04 -5.32 -1.02
C LEU A 74 -4.43 -4.99 -0.48
N ARG A 75 -5.20 -6.00 -0.05
CA ARG A 75 -6.52 -5.79 0.59
C ARG A 75 -6.37 -5.08 1.94
N ALA A 76 -5.39 -5.47 2.75
CA ALA A 76 -5.03 -4.75 3.98
C ALA A 76 -4.63 -3.30 3.71
N TYR A 77 -3.76 -3.08 2.70
CA TYR A 77 -3.28 -1.76 2.32
C TYR A 77 -4.43 -0.85 1.85
N CYS A 78 -5.34 -1.35 1.02
CA CYS A 78 -6.50 -0.56 0.58
C CYS A 78 -7.37 -0.11 1.76
N TYR A 79 -7.67 -1.00 2.71
CA TYR A 79 -8.43 -0.62 3.89
C TYR A 79 -7.68 0.31 4.83
N TRP A 80 -6.36 0.15 4.97
CA TRP A 80 -5.51 1.06 5.72
C TRP A 80 -5.56 2.48 5.13
N GLU A 81 -5.36 2.62 3.82
CA GLU A 81 -5.37 3.91 3.15
C GLU A 81 -6.76 4.57 3.17
N LEU A 82 -7.83 3.77 3.08
CA LEU A 82 -9.21 4.23 3.25
C LEU A 82 -9.47 4.71 4.68
N ALA A 83 -9.04 3.95 5.69
CA ALA A 83 -9.23 4.31 7.10
C ALA A 83 -8.51 5.63 7.44
N LEU A 84 -7.27 5.82 6.98
CA LEU A 84 -6.51 7.04 7.23
C LEU A 84 -7.16 8.31 6.67
N ARG A 85 -7.86 8.21 5.53
CA ARG A 85 -8.39 9.38 4.81
C ARG A 85 -9.86 9.66 5.06
N TRP A 86 -10.66 8.64 5.36
CA TRP A 86 -12.11 8.77 5.53
C TRP A 86 -12.61 8.47 6.95
N SER A 87 -11.70 8.29 7.90
CA SER A 87 -12.05 8.17 9.31
C SER A 87 -11.33 9.23 10.16
N ARG A 88 -11.71 9.33 11.45
CA ARG A 88 -11.05 10.22 12.41
C ARG A 88 -9.85 9.51 13.02
N LEU A 89 -9.14 10.20 13.93
CA LEU A 89 -8.14 9.54 14.79
C LEU A 89 -8.72 8.26 15.40
N TYR A 90 -7.89 7.24 15.54
CA TYR A 90 -8.34 5.92 15.96
C TYR A 90 -9.07 5.96 17.31
N ASN A 91 -10.31 5.48 17.26
CA ASN A 91 -11.19 5.16 18.37
C ASN A 91 -12.04 3.96 17.90
N PRO A 92 -11.88 2.78 18.51
CA PRO A 92 -12.44 1.54 18.00
C PRO A 92 -13.95 1.57 17.78
N ASP A 93 -14.69 2.37 18.55
CA ASP A 93 -16.15 2.44 18.49
C ASP A 93 -16.67 3.45 17.45
N MET A 94 -15.78 4.25 16.85
CA MET A 94 -16.16 5.27 15.89
C MET A 94 -16.35 4.71 14.47
N PRO A 95 -17.25 5.29 13.66
CA PRO A 95 -17.43 4.88 12.28
C PRO A 95 -16.16 5.07 11.43
N CYS A 96 -15.84 4.06 10.62
CA CYS A 96 -14.75 4.05 9.65
C CYS A 96 -15.31 4.09 8.23
N VAL A 97 -15.27 2.97 7.50
CA VAL A 97 -15.70 2.83 6.11
C VAL A 97 -16.51 1.53 5.97
N PRO A 98 -17.33 1.35 4.92
CA PRO A 98 -17.97 0.06 4.64
C PRO A 98 -16.93 -1.06 4.46
N LEU A 99 -17.19 -2.25 5.02
CA LEU A 99 -16.21 -3.35 5.09
C LEU A 99 -16.65 -4.56 4.26
N TYR A 100 -16.36 -4.53 2.96
CA TYR A 100 -16.62 -5.65 2.05
C TYR A 100 -15.48 -6.68 2.08
N THR A 101 -15.75 -7.87 2.60
CA THR A 101 -14.78 -8.98 2.69
C THR A 101 -14.99 -10.06 1.62
N ARG A 102 -16.01 -9.90 0.78
CA ARG A 102 -16.43 -10.80 -0.31
C ARG A 102 -16.76 -10.01 -1.56
N PHE A 103 -16.76 -10.68 -2.70
CA PHE A 103 -17.20 -10.08 -3.96
C PHE A 103 -18.72 -10.13 -4.05
N ASP A 104 -19.34 -8.96 -3.94
CA ASP A 104 -20.75 -8.78 -4.21
C ASP A 104 -20.98 -7.37 -4.80
N PRO A 105 -21.26 -7.24 -6.10
CA PRO A 105 -21.47 -5.94 -6.75
C PRO A 105 -22.78 -5.26 -6.34
N GLN A 106 -23.69 -5.96 -5.66
CA GLN A 106 -24.96 -5.41 -5.17
C GLN A 106 -24.92 -5.09 -3.67
N ALA A 107 -23.83 -5.43 -2.97
CA ALA A 107 -23.73 -5.20 -1.55
C ALA A 107 -23.80 -3.70 -1.22
N LYS A 108 -24.61 -3.38 -0.21
CA LYS A 108 -24.76 -2.03 0.35
C LYS A 108 -24.59 -2.10 1.86
N GLN A 109 -23.35 -2.15 2.30
CA GLN A 109 -23.06 -2.22 3.72
C GLN A 109 -23.02 -0.83 4.36
N PRO A 110 -23.50 -0.67 5.60
CA PRO A 110 -23.23 0.53 6.38
C PRO A 110 -21.72 0.64 6.66
N ARG A 111 -21.29 1.81 7.13
CA ARG A 111 -19.92 1.99 7.61
C ARG A 111 -19.69 1.06 8.81
N ALA A 112 -18.64 0.26 8.74
CA ALA A 112 -18.15 -0.49 9.88
C ALA A 112 -17.44 0.46 10.87
N THR A 113 -17.21 -0.02 12.08
CA THR A 113 -16.41 0.66 13.10
C THR A 113 -14.92 0.62 12.76
N GLN A 114 -14.13 1.55 13.34
CA GLN A 114 -12.68 1.51 13.21
C GLN A 114 -12.10 0.23 13.84
N GLY A 115 -12.68 -0.27 14.93
CA GLY A 115 -12.29 -1.55 15.53
C GLY A 115 -12.40 -2.72 14.57
N GLU A 116 -13.51 -2.83 13.84
CA GLU A 116 -13.74 -3.88 12.84
C GLU A 116 -12.78 -3.77 11.65
N VAL A 117 -12.63 -2.58 11.08
CA VAL A 117 -11.76 -2.37 9.91
C VAL A 117 -10.29 -2.63 10.26
N PHE A 118 -9.79 -2.10 11.39
CA PHE A 118 -8.40 -2.31 11.78
C PHE A 118 -8.13 -3.76 12.19
N SER A 119 -9.08 -4.42 12.85
CA SER A 119 -8.97 -5.85 13.14
C SER A 119 -8.88 -6.67 11.84
N PHE A 120 -9.69 -6.32 10.84
CA PHE A 120 -9.62 -6.95 9.52
C PHE A 120 -8.26 -6.72 8.84
N ILE A 121 -7.72 -5.50 8.87
CA ILE A 121 -6.38 -5.19 8.35
C ILE A 121 -5.31 -6.08 9.01
N ILE A 122 -5.32 -6.21 10.34
CA ILE A 122 -4.35 -7.07 11.05
C ILE A 122 -4.51 -8.56 10.68
N GLN A 123 -5.74 -9.04 10.50
CA GLN A 123 -6.00 -10.41 10.05
C GLN A 123 -5.46 -10.66 8.65
N GLU A 124 -5.69 -9.73 7.72
CA GLU A 124 -5.18 -9.80 6.35
C GLU A 124 -3.66 -9.78 6.30
N LEU A 125 -3.00 -8.93 7.09
CA LEU A 125 -1.54 -8.91 7.19
C LEU A 125 -0.99 -10.22 7.78
N SER A 126 -1.71 -10.84 8.72
CA SER A 126 -1.32 -12.14 9.29
C SER A 126 -1.50 -13.29 8.28
N LEU A 127 -2.46 -13.18 7.36
CA LEU A 127 -2.61 -14.12 6.24
C LEU A 127 -1.47 -13.94 5.23
N ALA A 128 -1.17 -12.68 4.85
CA ALA A 128 -0.07 -12.36 3.96
C ALA A 128 1.28 -12.83 4.51
N GLU A 129 1.56 -12.58 5.79
CA GLU A 129 2.77 -13.01 6.48
C GLU A 129 2.98 -14.53 6.39
N ARG A 130 1.94 -15.32 6.65
CA ARG A 130 2.00 -16.80 6.55
C ARG A 130 2.24 -17.28 5.14
N MET A 131 1.58 -16.66 4.15
CA MET A 131 1.69 -17.06 2.75
C MET A 131 3.01 -16.67 2.11
N LEU A 132 3.64 -15.61 2.61
CA LEU A 132 4.93 -15.11 2.13
C LEU A 132 6.11 -15.63 2.94
N ALA A 133 5.92 -16.51 3.92
CA ALA A 133 6.98 -16.98 4.82
C ALA A 133 8.20 -17.61 4.11
N GLY A 134 8.00 -18.18 2.91
CA GLY A 134 9.07 -18.74 2.07
C GLY A 134 9.73 -17.73 1.11
N VAL A 135 9.23 -16.50 1.03
CA VAL A 135 9.78 -15.43 0.19
C VAL A 135 10.95 -14.78 0.92
N PRO A 136 12.14 -14.67 0.30
CA PRO A 136 13.29 -14.06 0.95
C PRO A 136 13.08 -12.57 1.18
N SER A 137 13.63 -12.07 2.28
CA SER A 137 13.76 -10.63 2.49
C SER A 137 14.66 -10.01 1.43
N ARG A 138 14.26 -8.84 0.90
CA ARG A 138 15.02 -8.14 -0.13
C ARG A 138 14.82 -6.62 -0.03
N PRO A 139 15.88 -5.84 0.24
CA PRO A 139 15.84 -4.39 0.06
C PRO A 139 15.56 -4.02 -1.39
N SER A 140 14.86 -2.91 -1.60
CA SER A 140 14.38 -2.45 -2.89
C SER A 140 13.64 -3.53 -3.70
N SER A 141 12.90 -4.41 -3.02
CA SER A 141 12.10 -5.42 -3.70
C SER A 141 11.00 -4.78 -4.54
N ASP A 142 10.86 -5.22 -5.79
CA ASP A 142 9.79 -4.86 -6.72
C ASP A 142 8.49 -5.65 -6.46
N ALA A 143 8.56 -6.69 -5.62
CA ALA A 143 7.42 -7.45 -5.14
C ALA A 143 7.21 -7.29 -3.64
N ILE A 144 6.01 -7.62 -3.16
CA ILE A 144 5.70 -7.65 -1.73
C ILE A 144 6.46 -8.82 -1.07
N THR A 145 7.31 -8.50 -0.11
CA THR A 145 8.03 -9.45 0.76
C THR A 145 7.43 -9.47 2.17
N PRO A 146 7.81 -10.44 3.03
CA PRO A 146 7.45 -10.41 4.45
C PRO A 146 7.87 -9.10 5.14
N ASP A 147 8.90 -8.42 4.65
CA ASP A 147 9.40 -7.19 5.25
C ASP A 147 8.40 -6.04 5.10
N ALA A 148 7.80 -5.91 3.91
CA ALA A 148 6.76 -4.94 3.64
C ALA A 148 5.50 -5.22 4.48
N VAL A 149 5.15 -6.50 4.67
CA VAL A 149 4.03 -6.93 5.54
C VAL A 149 4.29 -6.51 6.98
N ALA A 150 5.47 -6.81 7.52
CA ALA A 150 5.84 -6.47 8.89
C ALA A 150 5.84 -4.95 9.12
N ALA A 151 6.30 -4.16 8.15
CA ALA A 151 6.33 -2.71 8.26
C ALA A 151 4.93 -2.09 8.26
N LEU A 152 4.04 -2.56 7.37
CA LEU A 152 2.65 -2.10 7.38
C LEU A 152 1.94 -2.53 8.67
N LYS A 153 2.18 -3.75 9.15
CA LYS A 153 1.64 -4.26 10.43
C LYS A 153 2.09 -3.39 11.60
N ALA A 154 3.38 -3.05 11.68
CA ALA A 154 3.90 -2.15 12.70
C ALA A 154 3.22 -0.78 12.67
N ARG A 155 3.03 -0.20 11.47
CA ARG A 155 2.35 1.09 11.29
C ARG A 155 0.88 1.05 11.75
N VAL A 156 0.14 0.00 11.38
CA VAL A 156 -1.26 -0.18 11.78
C VAL A 156 -1.37 -0.37 13.29
N LEU A 157 -0.52 -1.21 13.89
CA LEU A 157 -0.51 -1.45 15.34
C LEU A 157 -0.18 -0.17 16.13
N LEU A 158 0.71 0.66 15.60
CA LEU A 158 1.04 1.95 16.20
C LEU A 158 -0.17 2.90 16.20
N GLU A 159 -0.91 2.99 15.08
CA GLU A 159 -2.14 3.79 14.99
C GLU A 159 -3.22 3.30 15.96
N MET A 160 -3.28 1.98 16.20
CA MET A 160 -4.18 1.38 17.20
C MET A 160 -3.74 1.62 18.66
N GLY A 161 -2.60 2.26 18.92
CA GLY A 161 -2.02 2.40 20.26
C GLY A 161 -1.46 1.11 20.85
N ARG A 162 -1.29 0.05 20.05
CA ARG A 162 -0.75 -1.26 20.46
C ARG A 162 0.77 -1.26 20.44
N HIS A 163 1.37 -0.39 21.26
CA HIS A 163 2.79 -0.03 21.18
C HIS A 163 3.75 -1.23 21.29
N GLN A 164 3.49 -2.18 22.19
CA GLN A 164 4.36 -3.34 22.36
C GLN A 164 4.38 -4.22 21.10
N GLU A 165 3.21 -4.49 20.52
CA GLU A 165 3.10 -5.31 19.32
C GLU A 165 3.66 -4.59 18.09
N ALA A 166 3.50 -3.26 18.01
CA ALA A 166 4.12 -2.44 16.97
C ALA A 166 5.65 -2.50 17.06
N TYR A 167 6.20 -2.41 18.27
CA TYR A 167 7.63 -2.58 18.54
C TYR A 167 8.11 -3.96 18.11
N ASP A 168 7.41 -5.02 18.50
CA ASP A 168 7.81 -6.40 18.17
C ASP A 168 7.82 -6.63 16.65
N ALA A 169 6.81 -6.11 15.93
CA ALA A 169 6.76 -6.17 14.47
C ALA A 169 7.90 -5.37 13.80
N ALA A 170 8.23 -4.17 14.31
CA ALA A 170 9.29 -3.33 13.75
C ALA A 170 10.70 -3.83 14.08
N LYS A 171 10.90 -4.41 15.28
CA LYS A 171 12.21 -4.84 15.78
C LYS A 171 12.84 -5.90 14.88
N GLY A 172 12.05 -6.83 14.36
CA GLY A 172 12.52 -7.85 13.42
C GLY A 172 13.17 -7.24 12.17
N LEU A 173 12.57 -6.17 11.64
CA LEU A 173 13.08 -5.44 10.48
C LEU A 173 14.36 -4.67 10.81
N ILE A 174 14.35 -3.93 11.91
CA ILE A 174 15.50 -3.12 12.35
C ILE A 174 16.72 -4.00 12.65
N GLY A 175 16.51 -5.21 13.17
CA GLY A 175 17.57 -6.18 13.45
C GLY A 175 18.03 -6.99 12.24
N ASN A 176 17.36 -6.90 11.09
CA ASN A 176 17.72 -7.65 9.90
C ASN A 176 18.92 -6.97 9.19
N ALA A 177 20.04 -7.69 9.09
CA ALA A 177 21.28 -7.19 8.51
C ALA A 177 21.18 -6.79 7.03
N ALA A 178 20.11 -7.19 6.33
CA ALA A 178 19.81 -6.71 4.99
C ALA A 178 19.51 -5.20 4.95
N TYR A 179 19.03 -4.63 6.05
CA TYR A 179 18.64 -3.23 6.14
C TYR A 179 19.63 -2.40 6.97
N HIS A 180 20.06 -1.26 6.44
CA HIS A 180 20.88 -0.29 7.15
C HIS A 180 20.71 1.11 6.57
N LEU A 181 20.91 2.12 7.40
CA LEU A 181 20.84 3.51 6.96
C LEU A 181 22.05 3.87 6.12
N LEU A 182 21.80 4.54 5.00
CA LEU A 182 22.79 5.23 4.19
C LEU A 182 23.47 6.29 5.06
N SER A 183 24.79 6.35 4.94
CA SER A 183 25.63 7.27 5.74
C SER A 183 26.21 8.41 4.91
N ASP A 184 25.92 8.47 3.61
CA ASP A 184 26.46 9.47 2.70
C ASP A 184 25.38 10.14 1.83
N ALA A 185 25.59 11.43 1.56
CA ALA A 185 24.62 12.25 0.83
C ALA A 185 24.48 11.88 -0.65
N ASN A 186 25.49 11.25 -1.27
CA ASN A 186 25.45 10.90 -2.69
C ASN A 186 24.58 9.67 -2.91
N SER A 187 24.75 8.62 -2.09
CA SER A 187 23.89 7.44 -2.11
C SER A 187 22.45 7.81 -1.76
N LEU A 188 22.25 8.67 -0.76
CA LEU A 188 20.92 9.18 -0.42
C LEU A 188 20.29 9.90 -1.63
N ARG A 189 21.03 10.82 -2.27
CA ARG A 189 20.55 11.52 -3.47
C ARG A 189 20.17 10.54 -4.59
N ALA A 190 21.01 9.57 -4.87
CA ALA A 190 20.75 8.61 -5.94
C ALA A 190 19.55 7.70 -5.66
N MET A 191 19.35 7.29 -4.39
CA MET A 191 18.15 6.56 -3.97
C MET A 191 16.87 7.35 -4.27
N TRP A 192 16.85 8.66 -3.96
CA TRP A 192 15.65 9.49 -4.12
C TRP A 192 15.38 9.98 -5.56
N HIS A 193 16.41 10.09 -6.39
CA HIS A 193 16.31 10.74 -7.70
C HIS A 193 16.54 9.82 -8.90
N GLU A 194 17.13 8.66 -8.68
CA GLU A 194 17.48 7.70 -9.74
C GLU A 194 16.88 6.31 -9.49
N ASP A 195 15.99 6.18 -8.49
CA ASP A 195 15.44 4.89 -8.01
C ASP A 195 16.54 3.85 -7.79
N ARG A 196 17.72 4.29 -7.33
CA ARG A 196 18.85 3.39 -7.08
C ARG A 196 18.50 2.46 -5.93
N GLU A 197 18.74 1.15 -6.11
CA GLU A 197 18.56 0.15 -5.05
C GLU A 197 19.26 0.60 -3.75
N SER A 198 18.57 0.44 -2.63
CA SER A 198 18.99 0.95 -1.34
C SER A 198 18.68 -0.04 -0.22
N PRO A 199 19.60 -0.18 0.75
CA PRO A 199 19.38 -0.96 1.97
C PRO A 199 18.35 -0.35 2.92
N GLU A 200 17.81 0.85 2.65
CA GLU A 200 16.75 1.46 3.47
C GLU A 200 15.33 1.14 2.97
N VAL A 201 15.20 0.83 1.68
CA VAL A 201 13.89 0.73 1.03
C VAL A 201 13.36 -0.69 1.16
N LEU A 202 12.19 -0.86 1.76
CA LEU A 202 11.57 -2.18 1.91
C LEU A 202 10.93 -2.68 0.60
N MET A 203 10.36 -1.76 -0.18
CA MET A 203 9.69 -2.06 -1.44
C MET A 203 9.86 -0.88 -2.41
N MET A 204 10.23 -1.19 -3.65
CA MET A 204 10.43 -0.25 -4.74
C MET A 204 9.70 -0.81 -5.97
N PRO A 205 8.42 -0.46 -6.16
CA PRO A 205 7.65 -0.92 -7.33
C PRO A 205 8.36 -0.57 -8.63
N TRP A 206 8.34 -1.50 -9.59
CA TRP A 206 9.03 -1.31 -10.86
C TRP A 206 8.42 -0.16 -11.67
N ALA A 207 9.29 0.73 -12.15
CA ALA A 207 9.00 1.80 -13.10
C ALA A 207 10.15 1.91 -14.10
N LYS A 208 9.87 2.36 -15.33
CA LYS A 208 10.88 2.49 -16.39
C LYS A 208 10.50 3.56 -17.40
N LEU A 209 11.35 4.58 -17.55
CA LEU A 209 11.27 5.53 -18.66
C LEU A 209 11.56 4.86 -20.04
N PRO A 210 10.84 5.24 -21.12
CA PRO A 210 9.77 6.23 -21.18
C PRO A 210 8.37 5.66 -20.91
N ASP A 211 8.28 4.38 -20.55
CA ASP A 211 7.03 3.61 -20.42
C ASP A 211 6.28 3.87 -19.10
N GLU A 212 6.78 4.79 -18.28
CA GLU A 212 6.09 5.26 -17.08
C GLU A 212 4.76 5.90 -17.46
N PRO A 213 3.61 5.37 -16.98
CA PRO A 213 2.37 6.11 -17.09
C PRO A 213 2.55 7.42 -16.32
N GLY A 214 2.43 8.55 -17.02
CA GLY A 214 2.59 9.85 -16.39
C GLY A 214 1.71 9.96 -15.14
N CYS A 215 2.27 10.51 -14.05
CA CYS A 215 1.51 10.71 -12.82
C CYS A 215 0.26 11.53 -13.13
N VAL A 216 -0.92 10.89 -13.09
CA VAL A 216 -2.19 11.54 -13.46
C VAL A 216 -2.63 12.56 -12.40
N ILE A 217 -1.95 12.57 -11.25
CA ILE A 217 -2.14 13.47 -10.12
C ILE A 217 -0.77 14.04 -9.72
N ASP A 218 -0.26 14.99 -10.51
CA ASP A 218 0.89 15.85 -10.14
C ASP A 218 0.56 16.67 -8.88
N ILE A 219 0.67 16.06 -7.70
CA ILE A 219 0.78 16.77 -6.41
C ILE A 219 2.24 16.78 -5.91
N TYR A 220 3.10 15.95 -6.49
CA TYR A 220 4.53 15.91 -6.19
C TYR A 220 5.30 16.43 -7.40
N ILE A 221 6.21 17.37 -7.19
CA ILE A 221 7.09 17.90 -8.24
C ILE A 221 8.04 16.77 -8.66
N GLY A 222 7.84 16.24 -9.86
CA GLY A 222 8.85 15.40 -10.52
C GLY A 222 10.12 16.21 -10.80
N TYR A 223 11.28 15.62 -10.53
CA TYR A 223 12.57 16.22 -10.84
C TYR A 223 12.77 16.22 -12.36
N VAL A 224 12.81 17.40 -12.97
CA VAL A 224 13.24 17.54 -14.37
C VAL A 224 14.71 17.92 -14.35
N ASP A 225 15.55 17.01 -14.81
CA ASP A 225 16.96 17.28 -14.98
C ASP A 225 17.14 18.44 -15.98
N LYS A 226 17.93 19.45 -15.60
CA LYS A 226 18.13 20.69 -16.38
C LYS A 226 18.98 20.47 -17.65
N GLY A 227 19.24 19.22 -18.04
CA GLY A 227 20.14 18.86 -19.14
C GLY A 227 19.49 18.71 -20.52
N ALA A 228 18.18 18.58 -20.63
CA ALA A 228 17.51 18.48 -21.94
C ALA A 228 17.11 19.87 -22.43
N GLY A 229 17.97 20.47 -23.24
CA GLY A 229 17.70 21.71 -23.97
C GLY A 229 16.44 21.61 -24.82
N TYR A 230 15.74 22.74 -24.93
CA TYR A 230 14.68 22.96 -25.91
C TYR A 230 15.24 22.97 -27.34
#